data_AF-A0A7C7Q2R1-F1
#
_entry.id   AF-A0A7C7Q2R1-F1
#
_cell.length_a   1.000
_cell.length_b   1.000
_cell.length_c   1.000
_cell.angle_alpha   90.00
_cell.angle_beta   90.00
_cell.angle_gamma   90.00
#
_symmetry.space_group_name_H-M   'P 1'
#
loop_
_entity.id
_entity.type
_entity.pdbx_description
1 polymer ?
#
loop_
_entity_poly.entity_id
_entity_poly.type
_entity_poly.pdbx_seq_one_letter_code
_entity_poly.pdbx_strand_id
1 'polypeptide(L)'
;MRVGGKRIERVGGICAGMSGSPIIINGHLAGAIAYAEPLSDTRFAYVTPAQDLLALFDYEEQRGDEERENVSLKESAQLDGLLPLPPIWRAGLLPISPVNWATGLLSMRLPLMRTRGNEHPAQFKFTPPVPMMTPLMVCGLGQRAISMLNEKWLQRRFLTVTSKVATSSDEVSEGTLKMGAAIALQLVRGDVSIAALGTLTYSSAGKFAALGHPLLQRGSAQFGLTGAVIHKVVRSLVMPFKVGSPISGTLGVVTQDRERGVAGYFGRSPDWIELRVTADADSTQNYRFTKADVVPDSSLVPMLSALVALDTIDKATDRIGEGTAELSWKFISNDEVLIERDDVFYSGSDIAVACVTEVADMLELILNNEFKEVTISQLDITAHISRRRRTARVCKIEVAKRWVKPGDSLQAKVTVQPFRKSAVIKKISLRIPKGISIGKAVLIAYGRWGRPSRAKQLLNARTTVAKFPRTLEELLQQLRTEPRSTDLILELWSR
;
A
#
# COMPACT_ATOMS: atom_id res chain seq x y z
N MET A 1 -21.07 -25.43 12.94
CA MET A 1 -21.65 -25.26 14.30
C MET A 1 -22.80 -24.26 14.25
N ARG A 2 -23.90 -24.48 14.99
CA ARG A 2 -24.99 -23.49 15.13
C ARG A 2 -24.80 -22.69 16.42
N VAL A 3 -24.85 -21.37 16.35
CA VAL A 3 -24.78 -20.46 17.51
C VAL A 3 -26.18 -19.99 17.92
N GLY A 4 -26.34 -19.63 19.19
CA GLY A 4 -27.62 -19.17 19.74
C GLY A 4 -27.48 -18.37 21.03
N GLY A 5 -28.62 -17.96 21.59
CA GLY A 5 -28.71 -17.19 22.83
C GLY A 5 -29.18 -15.75 22.63
N LYS A 6 -29.67 -15.13 23.72
CA LYS A 6 -30.36 -13.84 23.70
C LYS A 6 -29.60 -12.72 22.97
N ARG A 7 -28.26 -12.69 23.08
CA ARG A 7 -27.43 -11.67 22.41
C ARG A 7 -27.31 -11.92 20.91
N ILE A 8 -27.08 -13.17 20.49
CA ILE A 8 -27.00 -13.58 19.07
C ILE A 8 -28.35 -13.35 18.37
N GLU A 9 -29.46 -13.71 19.03
CA GLU A 9 -30.80 -13.49 18.50
C GLU A 9 -31.12 -12.01 18.31
N ARG A 10 -30.75 -11.16 19.28
CA ARG A 10 -30.98 -9.71 19.22
C ARG A 10 -30.25 -9.05 18.05
N VAL A 11 -29.02 -9.48 17.76
CA VAL A 11 -28.20 -8.89 16.69
C VAL A 11 -28.48 -9.52 15.31
N GLY A 12 -29.18 -10.66 15.28
CA GLY A 12 -29.54 -11.35 14.05
C GLY A 12 -28.47 -12.32 13.54
N GLY A 13 -27.73 -12.96 14.45
CA GLY A 13 -26.73 -13.99 14.12
C GLY A 13 -25.30 -13.63 14.51
N ILE A 14 -24.34 -14.30 13.90
CA ILE A 14 -22.90 -14.02 14.01
C ILE A 14 -22.62 -12.67 13.38
N CYS A 15 -21.73 -11.89 13.99
CA CYS A 15 -21.34 -10.58 13.49
C CYS A 15 -19.87 -10.53 13.07
N ALA A 16 -19.57 -9.69 12.06
CA ALA A 16 -18.21 -9.30 11.70
C ALA A 16 -17.48 -8.79 12.96
N GLY A 17 -16.29 -9.33 13.21
CA GLY A 17 -15.51 -9.09 14.43
C GLY A 17 -15.78 -10.08 15.58
N MET A 18 -16.63 -11.09 15.39
CA MET A 18 -16.68 -12.29 16.27
C MET A 18 -15.63 -13.34 15.92
N SER A 19 -14.87 -13.16 14.84
CA SER A 19 -13.76 -14.04 14.51
C SER A 19 -12.81 -14.13 15.70
N GLY A 20 -12.51 -15.36 16.09
CA GLY A 20 -11.65 -15.68 17.22
C GLY A 20 -12.42 -15.96 18.51
N SER A 21 -13.76 -15.91 18.48
CA SER A 21 -14.55 -16.25 19.67
C SER A 21 -14.28 -17.71 20.06
N PRO A 22 -13.79 -17.97 21.28
CA PRO A 22 -13.38 -19.30 21.70
C PRO A 22 -14.58 -20.22 21.87
N ILE A 23 -14.41 -21.48 21.47
CA ILE A 23 -15.38 -22.55 21.66
C ILE A 23 -14.79 -23.48 22.71
N ILE A 24 -15.48 -23.56 23.86
CA ILE A 24 -15.06 -24.37 24.99
C ILE A 24 -15.98 -25.58 25.10
N ILE A 25 -15.41 -26.78 25.15
CA ILE A 25 -16.12 -28.04 25.38
C ILE A 25 -15.48 -28.71 26.59
N ASN A 26 -16.28 -29.04 27.61
CA ASN A 26 -15.80 -29.68 28.84
C ASN A 26 -14.62 -28.92 29.50
N GLY A 27 -14.64 -27.59 29.48
CA GLY A 27 -13.58 -26.75 30.05
C GLY A 27 -12.33 -26.59 29.18
N HIS A 28 -12.25 -27.25 28.01
CA HIS A 28 -11.10 -27.21 27.12
C HIS A 28 -11.41 -26.42 25.84
N LEU A 29 -10.40 -25.72 25.31
CA LEU A 29 -10.52 -25.01 24.03
C LEU A 29 -10.62 -26.02 22.87
N ALA A 30 -11.76 -26.04 22.20
CA ALA A 30 -12.01 -26.88 21.03
C ALA A 30 -11.69 -26.15 19.71
N GLY A 31 -11.81 -24.83 19.67
CA GLY A 31 -11.50 -24.02 18.49
C GLY A 31 -12.02 -22.59 18.56
N ALA A 32 -12.07 -21.92 17.42
CA ALA A 32 -12.55 -20.55 17.30
C ALA A 32 -13.53 -20.38 16.13
N ILE A 33 -14.55 -19.52 16.31
CA ILE A 33 -15.41 -19.09 15.20
C ILE A 33 -14.55 -18.34 14.17
N ALA A 34 -14.61 -18.74 12.90
CA ALA A 34 -13.68 -18.22 11.87
C ALA A 34 -14.33 -17.89 10.51
N TYR A 35 -15.22 -18.75 10.01
CA TYR A 35 -15.82 -18.58 8.68
C TYR A 35 -17.34 -18.61 8.77
N ALA A 36 -17.99 -17.95 7.82
CA ALA A 36 -19.44 -17.94 7.66
C ALA A 36 -19.80 -18.19 6.20
N GLU A 37 -20.94 -18.82 5.97
CA GLU A 37 -21.44 -19.02 4.61
C GLU A 37 -22.18 -17.75 4.14
N PRO A 38 -21.76 -17.11 3.04
CA PRO A 38 -22.42 -15.90 2.55
C PRO A 38 -23.89 -16.15 2.21
N LEU A 39 -24.76 -15.16 2.49
CA LEU A 39 -26.20 -15.20 2.17
C LEU A 39 -26.95 -16.41 2.76
N SER A 40 -26.42 -17.01 3.83
CA SER A 40 -27.01 -18.14 4.54
C SER A 40 -27.61 -17.71 5.89
N ASP A 41 -28.17 -18.67 6.66
CA ASP A 41 -28.52 -18.43 8.05
C ASP A 41 -27.24 -18.06 8.84
N THR A 42 -27.16 -16.78 9.24
CA THR A 42 -26.07 -16.16 10.00
C THR A 42 -25.86 -16.79 11.38
N ARG A 43 -26.64 -17.80 11.77
CA ARG A 43 -26.42 -18.62 12.97
C ARG A 43 -25.45 -19.78 12.75
N PHE A 44 -25.02 -20.06 11.52
CA PHE A 44 -24.04 -21.11 11.26
C PHE A 44 -22.63 -20.52 11.09
N ALA A 45 -21.69 -21.08 11.86
CA ALA A 45 -20.27 -20.80 11.79
C ALA A 45 -19.49 -22.06 11.44
N TYR A 46 -18.40 -21.88 10.68
CA TYR A 46 -17.31 -22.82 10.65
C TYR A 46 -16.23 -22.41 11.65
N VAL A 47 -15.52 -23.42 12.12
CA VAL A 47 -14.63 -23.34 13.27
C VAL A 47 -13.24 -23.71 12.83
N THR A 48 -12.25 -22.93 13.24
CA THR A 48 -10.85 -23.34 13.15
C THR A 48 -10.52 -24.14 14.40
N PRO A 49 -10.05 -25.40 14.27
CA PRO A 49 -9.69 -26.23 15.41
C PRO A 49 -8.64 -25.57 16.30
N ALA A 50 -8.69 -25.83 17.61
CA ALA A 50 -7.71 -25.30 18.54
C ALA A 50 -6.28 -25.75 18.18
N GLN A 51 -6.11 -27.01 17.76
CA GLN A 51 -4.82 -27.55 17.35
C GLN A 51 -4.19 -26.74 16.21
N ASP A 52 -4.95 -26.42 15.16
CA ASP A 52 -4.49 -25.62 14.02
C ASP A 52 -4.08 -24.20 14.42
N LEU A 53 -4.79 -23.61 15.38
CA LEU A 53 -4.48 -22.29 15.92
C LEU A 53 -3.24 -22.29 16.81
N LEU A 54 -3.08 -23.32 17.65
CA LEU A 54 -1.93 -23.43 18.55
C LEU A 54 -0.65 -23.80 17.79
N ALA A 55 -0.76 -24.52 16.67
CA ALA A 55 0.36 -24.79 15.77
C ALA A 55 0.97 -23.50 15.18
N LEU A 56 0.26 -22.36 15.24
CA LEU A 56 0.82 -21.07 14.85
C LEU A 56 2.02 -20.65 15.72
N PHE A 57 2.14 -21.18 16.94
CA PHE A 57 3.26 -20.91 17.83
C PHE A 57 4.54 -21.67 17.48
N ASP A 58 4.44 -22.66 16.59
CA ASP A 58 5.56 -23.50 16.19
C ASP A 58 6.29 -22.93 14.96
N TYR A 59 5.73 -21.93 14.30
CA TYR A 59 6.40 -21.24 13.21
C TYR A 59 7.54 -20.37 13.74
N GLU A 60 8.70 -20.48 13.10
CA GLU A 60 9.83 -19.60 13.37
C GLU A 60 9.48 -18.14 13.03
N GLU A 61 9.98 -17.23 13.85
CA GLU A 61 9.95 -15.80 13.55
C GLU A 61 11.02 -15.51 12.50
N GLN A 62 10.60 -15.43 11.24
CA GLN A 62 11.48 -14.88 10.20
C GLN A 62 11.61 -13.37 10.42
N ARG A 63 12.70 -13.00 11.11
CA ARG A 63 13.34 -11.68 10.97
C ARG A 63 14.19 -11.76 9.71
N GLY A 64 14.14 -10.73 8.88
CA GLY A 64 14.63 -10.59 7.50
C GLY A 64 16.05 -11.03 7.09
N ASP A 65 16.66 -12.01 7.74
CA ASP A 65 18.06 -12.41 7.52
C ASP A 65 18.21 -13.83 6.93
N GLU A 66 17.14 -14.51 6.53
CA GLU A 66 17.27 -15.81 5.86
C GLU A 66 17.64 -15.63 4.38
N GLU A 67 18.91 -15.94 4.08
CA GLU A 67 19.45 -16.14 2.74
C GLU A 67 18.49 -17.01 1.92
N ARG A 68 17.76 -16.38 1.00
CA ARG A 68 16.91 -17.09 0.05
C ARG A 68 17.83 -17.96 -0.81
N GLU A 69 17.62 -19.27 -0.72
CA GLU A 69 18.32 -20.30 -1.46
C GLU A 69 18.53 -19.88 -2.93
N ASN A 70 19.78 -19.92 -3.40
CA ASN A 70 20.11 -19.53 -4.76
C ASN A 70 19.31 -20.36 -5.76
N VAL A 71 18.43 -19.71 -6.52
CA VAL A 71 17.71 -20.35 -7.61
C VAL A 71 18.73 -20.80 -8.65
N SER A 72 18.93 -22.12 -8.77
CA SER A 72 19.71 -22.74 -9.83
C SER A 72 19.04 -22.44 -11.19
N LEU A 73 19.51 -21.40 -11.87
CA LEU A 73 19.10 -21.10 -13.23
C LEU A 73 19.67 -22.17 -14.16
N LYS A 74 18.80 -22.89 -14.88
CA LYS A 74 19.24 -23.71 -16.02
C LYS A 74 19.51 -22.77 -17.19
N GLU A 75 20.74 -22.75 -17.67
CA GLU A 75 21.10 -21.98 -18.86
C GLU A 75 20.44 -22.60 -20.11
N SER A 76 19.62 -21.81 -20.80
CA SER A 76 19.12 -22.17 -22.12
C SER A 76 19.17 -20.94 -23.02
N ALA A 77 20.03 -20.98 -24.03
CA ALA A 77 20.08 -19.97 -25.09
C ALA A 77 19.22 -20.45 -26.26
N GLN A 78 18.07 -19.80 -26.49
CA GLN A 78 17.26 -19.99 -27.69
C GLN A 78 17.41 -18.76 -28.58
N LEU A 79 17.87 -18.98 -29.82
CA LEU A 79 17.90 -17.97 -30.86
C LEU A 79 16.52 -18.00 -31.54
N ASP A 80 15.56 -17.24 -31.02
CA ASP A 80 14.20 -17.23 -31.56
C ASP A 80 14.17 -16.51 -32.92
N GLY A 81 14.34 -17.31 -33.99
CA GLY A 81 13.81 -16.99 -35.29
C GLY A 81 12.28 -16.97 -35.22
N LEU A 82 11.70 -15.84 -35.65
CA LEU A 82 10.29 -15.60 -35.96
C LEU A 82 9.40 -16.86 -35.98
N LEU A 83 8.59 -17.04 -34.93
CA LEU A 83 7.42 -17.91 -34.93
C LEU A 83 6.14 -17.09 -34.72
N PRO A 84 5.03 -17.42 -35.42
CA PRO A 84 3.80 -16.64 -35.40
C PRO A 84 3.03 -16.92 -34.10
N LEU A 85 2.64 -15.86 -33.40
CA LEU A 85 1.78 -15.96 -32.23
C LEU A 85 0.37 -16.45 -32.63
N PRO A 86 -0.24 -17.41 -31.91
CA PRO A 86 -1.67 -17.72 -32.06
C PRO A 86 -2.52 -16.60 -31.42
N PRO A 87 -3.74 -16.33 -31.94
CA PRO A 87 -4.50 -15.15 -31.55
C PRO A 87 -5.37 -15.44 -30.32
N ILE A 88 -4.89 -15.16 -29.11
CA ILE A 88 -5.77 -15.12 -27.94
C ILE A 88 -5.38 -13.96 -27.00
N TRP A 89 -6.39 -13.16 -26.64
CA TRP A 89 -6.42 -12.05 -25.66
C TRP A 89 -5.99 -10.65 -26.15
N ARG A 90 -6.69 -10.15 -27.18
CA ARG A 90 -7.11 -8.74 -27.19
C ARG A 90 -8.53 -8.64 -26.60
N ALA A 91 -8.61 -8.37 -25.30
CA ALA A 91 -9.78 -7.73 -24.71
C ALA A 91 -9.31 -6.42 -24.09
N GLY A 92 -9.35 -5.35 -24.89
CA GLY A 92 -9.21 -4.00 -24.40
C GLY A 92 -10.42 -3.62 -23.55
N LEU A 93 -10.16 -2.77 -22.57
CA LEU A 93 -10.95 -1.58 -22.24
C LEU A 93 -12.47 -1.77 -22.25
N LEU A 94 -13.02 -2.09 -21.09
CA LEU A 94 -14.30 -1.51 -20.67
C LEU A 94 -14.07 -0.71 -19.37
N PRO A 95 -14.66 0.48 -19.25
CA PRO A 95 -14.54 1.30 -18.05
C PRO A 95 -15.24 0.58 -16.90
N ILE A 96 -14.54 0.33 -15.80
CA ILE A 96 -15.14 -0.21 -14.59
C ILE A 96 -15.82 0.96 -13.87
N SER A 97 -17.10 1.15 -14.16
CA SER A 97 -18.02 2.04 -13.44
C SER A 97 -18.43 1.40 -12.09
N PRO A 98 -18.74 2.19 -11.03
CA PRO A 98 -18.70 1.71 -9.66
C PRO A 98 -20.06 1.19 -9.19
N VAL A 99 -20.48 -0.04 -9.54
CA VAL A 99 -21.58 -0.75 -8.87
C VAL A 99 -21.39 -2.26 -9.00
N ASN A 100 -20.82 -2.93 -7.99
CA ASN A 100 -20.60 -4.39 -8.04
C ASN A 100 -21.11 -5.14 -6.80
N TRP A 101 -22.36 -4.89 -6.41
CA TRP A 101 -23.15 -5.85 -5.63
C TRP A 101 -24.13 -6.63 -6.52
N ALA A 102 -24.53 -6.04 -7.66
CA ALA A 102 -25.47 -6.66 -8.59
C ALA A 102 -24.84 -7.77 -9.45
N THR A 103 -23.54 -7.72 -9.77
CA THR A 103 -22.87 -8.74 -10.59
C THR A 103 -22.72 -10.08 -9.88
N GLY A 104 -22.53 -10.10 -8.55
CA GLY A 104 -22.59 -11.33 -7.76
C GLY A 104 -24.01 -11.93 -7.69
N LEU A 105 -25.04 -11.07 -7.66
CA LEU A 105 -26.45 -11.49 -7.71
C LEU A 105 -26.90 -11.92 -9.12
N LEU A 106 -26.38 -11.31 -10.18
CA LEU A 106 -26.67 -11.64 -11.57
C LEU A 106 -26.01 -12.96 -12.00
N SER A 107 -24.86 -13.33 -11.43
CA SER A 107 -24.30 -14.68 -11.61
C SER A 107 -25.15 -15.80 -10.99
N MET A 108 -26.09 -15.47 -10.09
CA MET A 108 -27.02 -16.42 -9.48
C MET A 108 -28.39 -16.49 -10.18
N ARG A 109 -28.62 -15.71 -11.26
CA ARG A 109 -29.95 -15.57 -11.88
C ARG A 109 -30.04 -15.92 -13.37
N LEU A 110 -29.17 -16.80 -13.89
CA LEU A 110 -29.35 -17.40 -15.21
C LEU A 110 -29.80 -18.87 -15.12
N PRO A 111 -31.10 -19.16 -14.96
CA PRO A 111 -31.70 -20.37 -15.49
C PRO A 111 -32.22 -20.12 -16.92
N LEU A 112 -32.08 -21.14 -17.77
CA LEU A 112 -32.59 -21.27 -19.15
C LEU A 112 -31.73 -20.70 -20.29
N MET A 113 -30.66 -21.44 -20.64
CA MET A 113 -30.55 -22.00 -21.99
C MET A 113 -29.97 -23.42 -21.88
N ARG A 114 -30.86 -24.41 -21.89
CA ARG A 114 -30.54 -25.84 -21.98
C ARG A 114 -29.97 -26.12 -23.38
N THR A 115 -28.68 -26.36 -23.49
CA THR A 115 -28.17 -27.26 -24.54
C THR A 115 -28.33 -28.69 -24.05
N ARG A 116 -29.18 -29.45 -24.75
CA ARG A 116 -29.34 -30.91 -24.62
C ARG A 116 -27.99 -31.58 -24.81
N GLY A 117 -27.55 -32.40 -23.85
CA GLY A 117 -26.41 -33.29 -24.02
C GLY A 117 -25.74 -33.67 -22.69
N ASN A 118 -25.92 -34.94 -22.32
CA ASN A 118 -25.27 -35.69 -21.24
C ASN A 118 -25.64 -35.35 -19.79
N GLU A 119 -26.42 -36.26 -19.21
CA GLU A 119 -26.68 -36.41 -17.79
C GLU A 119 -25.38 -36.84 -17.08
N HIS A 120 -24.65 -35.87 -16.55
CA HIS A 120 -23.74 -36.11 -15.43
C HIS A 120 -24.50 -35.77 -14.13
N PRO A 121 -24.36 -36.57 -13.04
CA PRO A 121 -24.97 -36.21 -11.77
C PRO A 121 -24.48 -34.83 -11.38
N ALA A 122 -25.40 -33.94 -11.00
CA ALA A 122 -25.10 -32.59 -10.59
C ALA A 122 -24.08 -32.64 -9.45
N GLN A 123 -22.80 -32.43 -9.78
CA GLN A 123 -21.79 -32.17 -8.77
C GLN A 123 -22.22 -30.88 -8.10
N PHE A 124 -22.73 -30.97 -6.87
CA PHE A 124 -22.88 -29.84 -5.99
C PHE A 124 -21.50 -29.17 -5.93
N LYS A 125 -21.34 -28.04 -6.64
CA LYS A 125 -20.16 -27.19 -6.48
C LYS A 125 -20.26 -26.61 -5.07
N PHE A 126 -19.56 -27.24 -4.13
CA PHE A 126 -19.39 -26.72 -2.79
C PHE A 126 -18.62 -25.41 -2.92
N THR A 127 -19.30 -24.28 -2.69
CA THR A 127 -18.61 -23.00 -2.53
C THR A 127 -17.82 -23.11 -1.24
N PRO A 128 -16.48 -22.92 -1.26
CA PRO A 128 -15.71 -22.98 -0.03
C PRO A 128 -16.16 -21.87 0.92
N PRO A 129 -16.20 -22.12 2.24
CA PRO A 129 -16.60 -21.13 3.21
C PRO A 129 -15.66 -19.92 3.15
N VAL A 130 -16.23 -18.72 3.23
CA VAL A 130 -15.48 -17.47 3.11
C VAL A 130 -15.07 -17.01 4.52
N PRO A 131 -13.81 -16.53 4.72
CA PRO A 131 -13.42 -15.92 5.98
C PRO A 131 -14.44 -14.86 6.40
N MET A 132 -14.79 -14.82 7.68
CA MET A 132 -15.68 -13.77 8.15
C MET A 132 -15.07 -12.39 7.88
N MET A 133 -15.88 -11.47 7.37
CA MET A 133 -15.41 -10.10 7.16
C MET A 133 -14.91 -9.52 8.48
N THR A 134 -13.75 -8.88 8.41
CA THR A 134 -13.14 -8.23 9.57
C THR A 134 -13.47 -6.74 9.53
N PRO A 135 -14.15 -6.17 10.54
CA PRO A 135 -14.38 -4.73 10.61
C PRO A 135 -13.04 -3.99 10.69
N LEU A 136 -12.76 -3.14 9.71
CA LEU A 136 -11.59 -2.27 9.69
C LEU A 136 -12.03 -0.88 10.16
N MET A 137 -11.70 -0.54 11.41
CA MET A 137 -11.97 0.77 11.98
C MET A 137 -10.96 1.76 11.43
N VAL A 138 -11.47 2.82 10.80
CA VAL A 138 -10.66 3.90 10.23
C VAL A 138 -11.07 5.22 10.88
N CYS A 139 -10.10 5.94 11.44
CA CYS A 139 -10.26 7.28 11.98
C CYS A 139 -9.11 8.17 11.52
N GLY A 140 -9.37 9.48 11.42
CA GLY A 140 -8.38 10.48 11.00
C GLY A 140 -8.28 10.68 9.49
N LEU A 141 -8.72 9.73 8.66
CA LEU A 141 -8.73 9.87 7.19
C LEU A 141 -10.03 10.47 6.64
N GLY A 142 -9.89 11.33 5.63
CA GLY A 142 -10.97 11.85 4.82
C GLY A 142 -11.51 10.84 3.81
N GLN A 143 -12.71 11.14 3.27
CA GLN A 143 -13.47 10.21 2.44
C GLN A 143 -12.69 9.72 1.21
N ARG A 144 -11.91 10.59 0.58
CA ARG A 144 -11.12 10.26 -0.62
C ARG A 144 -9.99 9.27 -0.30
N ALA A 145 -9.27 9.45 0.80
CA ALA A 145 -8.28 8.48 1.25
C ALA A 145 -8.94 7.13 1.58
N ILE A 146 -10.11 7.13 2.22
CA ILE A 146 -10.88 5.90 2.47
C ILE A 146 -11.33 5.21 1.18
N SER A 147 -11.77 5.97 0.16
CA SER A 147 -12.10 5.41 -1.15
C SER A 147 -10.87 4.75 -1.79
N MET A 148 -9.71 5.42 -1.77
CA MET A 148 -8.45 4.84 -2.29
C MET A 148 -8.02 3.58 -1.52
N LEU A 149 -8.20 3.56 -0.20
CA LEU A 149 -7.96 2.39 0.64
C LEU A 149 -8.85 1.20 0.23
N ASN A 150 -10.13 1.46 -0.05
CA ASN A 150 -11.08 0.44 -0.50
C ASN A 150 -10.81 -0.04 -1.94
N GLU A 151 -10.32 0.83 -2.83
CA GLU A 151 -10.01 0.50 -4.22
C GLU A 151 -8.75 -0.36 -4.38
N LYS A 152 -7.66 0.00 -3.68
CA LYS A 152 -6.33 -0.58 -3.95
C LYS A 152 -6.10 -1.99 -3.37
N TRP A 153 -6.83 -2.42 -2.33
CA TRP A 153 -6.50 -3.70 -1.66
C TRP A 153 -7.66 -4.42 -0.97
N LEU A 154 -8.61 -3.70 -0.35
CA LEU A 154 -9.47 -4.30 0.68
C LEU A 154 -10.70 -5.08 0.17
N GLN A 155 -10.92 -5.19 -1.14
CA GLN A 155 -12.22 -5.52 -1.72
C GLN A 155 -12.82 -6.89 -1.37
N ARG A 156 -12.12 -7.78 -0.63
CA ARG A 156 -12.62 -9.13 -0.36
C ARG A 156 -12.69 -9.56 1.10
N ARG A 157 -12.12 -8.83 2.07
CA ARG A 157 -12.04 -9.32 3.47
C ARG A 157 -12.42 -8.30 4.54
N PHE A 158 -12.39 -7.01 4.24
CA PHE A 158 -12.62 -5.97 5.24
C PHE A 158 -13.95 -5.26 5.03
N LEU A 159 -14.63 -5.00 6.14
CA LEU A 159 -15.72 -4.03 6.19
C LEU A 159 -15.15 -2.74 6.79
N THR A 160 -14.82 -1.78 5.94
CA THR A 160 -14.30 -0.48 6.39
C THR A 160 -15.42 0.30 7.09
N VAL A 161 -15.19 0.65 8.36
CA VAL A 161 -16.09 1.43 9.18
C VAL A 161 -15.36 2.69 9.62
N THR A 162 -15.91 3.84 9.29
CA THR A 162 -15.36 5.12 9.71
C THR A 162 -15.87 5.50 11.09
N SER A 163 -14.96 5.90 11.97
CA SER A 163 -15.25 6.37 13.32
C SER A 163 -14.63 7.74 13.53
N LYS A 164 -15.26 8.56 14.38
CA LYS A 164 -14.67 9.82 14.87
C LYS A 164 -13.78 9.62 16.11
N VAL A 165 -13.77 8.41 16.67
CA VAL A 165 -12.98 8.05 17.86
C VAL A 165 -11.79 7.22 17.40
N ALA A 166 -10.58 7.80 17.50
CA ALA A 166 -9.34 7.15 17.08
C ALA A 166 -8.89 6.06 18.08
N THR A 167 -9.03 6.36 19.38
CA THR A 167 -8.72 5.47 20.50
C THR A 167 -9.68 5.75 21.66
N SER A 168 -9.99 4.74 22.48
CA SER A 168 -10.63 4.94 23.78
C SER A 168 -9.58 5.21 24.86
N SER A 169 -9.90 6.10 25.81
CA SER A 169 -9.06 6.41 26.97
C SER A 169 -9.10 5.35 28.07
N ASP A 170 -9.86 4.27 27.90
CA ASP A 170 -9.92 3.17 28.85
C ASP A 170 -8.53 2.53 29.00
N GLU A 171 -8.03 2.42 30.23
CA GLU A 171 -6.79 1.72 30.52
C GLU A 171 -7.04 0.21 30.52
N VAL A 172 -6.41 -0.50 29.59
CA VAL A 172 -6.41 -1.97 29.59
C VAL A 172 -4.96 -2.44 29.67
N SER A 173 -4.64 -3.13 30.76
CA SER A 173 -3.34 -3.77 30.94
C SER A 173 -3.32 -5.16 30.30
N GLU A 174 -2.12 -5.66 30.00
CA GLU A 174 -1.87 -7.00 29.43
C GLU A 174 -2.60 -8.12 30.19
N GLY A 175 -2.60 -8.06 31.54
CA GLY A 175 -3.27 -9.03 32.41
C GLY A 175 -4.80 -9.01 32.37
N THR A 176 -5.40 -8.06 31.64
CA THR A 176 -6.86 -7.89 31.55
C THR A 176 -7.46 -8.59 30.32
N LEU A 177 -6.65 -8.91 29.30
CA LEU A 177 -7.13 -9.57 28.08
C LEU A 177 -7.25 -11.08 28.27
N LYS A 178 -8.48 -11.52 28.57
CA LYS A 178 -8.86 -12.93 28.68
C LYS A 178 -9.40 -13.48 27.37
N MET A 179 -9.42 -14.80 27.23
CA MET A 179 -10.09 -15.48 26.11
C MET A 179 -11.52 -14.91 25.89
N GLY A 180 -11.85 -14.60 24.64
CA GLY A 180 -13.11 -13.96 24.26
C GLY A 180 -13.13 -12.43 24.34
N ALA A 181 -12.06 -11.79 24.83
CA ALA A 181 -11.95 -10.34 24.84
C ALA A 181 -11.92 -9.77 23.41
N ALA A 182 -12.48 -8.56 23.25
CA ALA A 182 -12.36 -7.82 22.01
C ALA A 182 -10.96 -7.22 21.89
N ILE A 183 -10.35 -7.40 20.71
CA ILE A 183 -9.02 -6.91 20.39
C ILE A 183 -9.04 -6.08 19.12
N ALA A 184 -8.01 -5.26 18.94
CA ALA A 184 -7.74 -4.53 17.72
C ALA A 184 -6.32 -4.84 17.23
N LEU A 185 -6.22 -5.22 15.95
CA LEU A 185 -4.97 -5.39 15.23
C LEU A 185 -4.65 -4.08 14.51
N GLN A 186 -3.65 -3.35 15.00
CA GLN A 186 -3.27 -2.01 14.54
C GLN A 186 -2.35 -2.10 13.32
N LEU A 187 -2.75 -1.44 12.22
CA LEU A 187 -1.92 -1.23 11.02
C LEU A 187 -1.35 0.19 10.98
N VAL A 188 -2.12 1.16 11.47
CA VAL A 188 -1.69 2.55 11.67
C VAL A 188 -2.21 3.04 13.01
N ARG A 189 -1.41 3.79 13.77
CA ARG A 189 -1.82 4.46 15.02
C ARG A 189 -1.29 5.89 15.09
N GLY A 190 -1.85 6.72 15.99
CA GLY A 190 -1.51 8.14 16.12
C GLY A 190 -2.67 9.04 15.68
N ASP A 191 -2.38 10.14 14.99
CA ASP A 191 -3.39 11.07 14.46
C ASP A 191 -4.33 10.39 13.43
N VAL A 192 -3.81 9.35 12.78
CA VAL A 192 -4.57 8.41 11.95
C VAL A 192 -4.56 7.04 12.62
N SER A 193 -5.72 6.38 12.64
CA SER A 193 -5.88 5.06 13.24
C SER A 193 -6.56 4.14 12.23
N ILE A 194 -5.88 3.05 11.88
CA ILE A 194 -6.42 1.99 11.03
C ILE A 194 -6.20 0.67 11.78
N ALA A 195 -7.29 0.09 12.27
CA ALA A 195 -7.22 -1.11 13.09
C ALA A 195 -8.35 -2.10 12.78
N ALA A 196 -8.01 -3.38 12.69
CA ALA A 196 -8.96 -4.44 12.44
C ALA A 196 -9.49 -5.03 13.77
N LEU A 197 -10.81 -5.09 13.93
CA LEU A 197 -11.41 -5.65 15.15
C LEU A 197 -11.52 -7.17 15.08
N GLY A 198 -11.16 -7.81 16.17
CA GLY A 198 -11.23 -9.26 16.32
C GLY A 198 -11.56 -9.69 17.74
N THR A 199 -11.43 -10.99 17.97
CA THR A 199 -11.57 -11.61 19.29
C THR A 199 -10.32 -12.41 19.62
N LEU A 200 -9.85 -12.27 20.85
CA LEU A 200 -8.77 -13.08 21.39
C LEU A 200 -9.26 -14.50 21.61
N THR A 201 -8.67 -15.49 20.94
CA THR A 201 -9.08 -16.89 21.09
C THR A 201 -8.43 -17.51 22.32
N TYR A 202 -7.12 -17.38 22.43
CA TYR A 202 -6.29 -18.05 23.42
C TYR A 202 -5.16 -17.15 23.87
N SER A 203 -4.84 -17.19 25.15
CA SER A 203 -3.65 -16.55 25.72
C SER A 203 -3.03 -17.44 26.79
N SER A 204 -1.71 -17.63 26.73
CA SER A 204 -0.95 -18.38 27.73
C SER A 204 0.53 -18.05 27.64
N ALA A 205 1.20 -17.93 28.79
CA ALA A 205 2.65 -17.71 28.90
C ALA A 205 3.18 -16.56 28.00
N GLY A 206 2.48 -15.42 27.97
CA GLY A 206 2.86 -14.25 27.17
C GLY A 206 2.60 -14.38 25.65
N LYS A 207 2.07 -15.52 25.19
CA LYS A 207 1.67 -15.74 23.80
C LYS A 207 0.16 -15.59 23.62
N PHE A 208 -0.27 -15.25 22.41
CA PHE A 208 -1.69 -15.20 22.04
C PHE A 208 -1.98 -15.76 20.66
N ALA A 209 -3.20 -16.27 20.50
CA ALA A 209 -3.79 -16.61 19.21
C ALA A 209 -5.18 -15.97 19.08
N ALA A 210 -5.52 -15.48 17.89
CA ALA A 210 -6.77 -14.75 17.64
C ALA A 210 -7.33 -14.99 16.23
N LEU A 211 -8.56 -14.52 16.02
CA LEU A 211 -9.36 -14.60 14.78
C LEU A 211 -9.79 -16.01 14.31
N GLY A 212 -8.86 -16.95 14.13
CA GLY A 212 -9.19 -18.22 13.47
C GLY A 212 -9.19 -18.16 11.93
N HIS A 213 -8.81 -17.04 11.32
CA HIS A 213 -8.60 -16.89 9.88
C HIS A 213 -7.51 -15.82 9.64
N PRO A 214 -6.90 -15.72 8.45
CA PRO A 214 -5.88 -14.70 8.19
C PRO A 214 -6.49 -13.31 8.24
N LEU A 215 -5.70 -12.33 8.68
CA LEU A 215 -6.00 -10.92 8.48
C LEU A 215 -5.66 -10.52 7.03
N LEU A 216 -4.38 -10.56 6.69
CA LEU A 216 -3.81 -10.22 5.38
C LEU A 216 -3.06 -11.40 4.74
N GLN A 217 -2.89 -12.50 5.48
CA GLN A 217 -2.18 -13.71 5.11
C GLN A 217 -0.72 -13.43 4.70
N ARG A 218 0.00 -12.62 5.50
CA ARG A 218 1.38 -12.22 5.23
C ARG A 218 2.42 -13.31 5.50
N GLY A 219 2.09 -14.34 6.29
CA GLY A 219 3.08 -15.25 6.80
C GLY A 219 3.72 -14.69 8.07
N SER A 220 4.97 -14.24 7.98
CA SER A 220 5.59 -13.40 9.02
C SER A 220 4.97 -12.01 8.98
N ALA A 221 4.65 -11.43 10.14
CA ALA A 221 4.00 -10.14 10.24
C ALA A 221 4.53 -9.35 11.44
N GLN A 222 4.26 -8.04 11.47
CA GLN A 222 4.56 -7.16 12.60
C GLN A 222 3.38 -6.21 12.85
N PHE A 223 2.18 -6.75 13.09
CA PHE A 223 1.01 -5.92 13.39
C PHE A 223 0.91 -5.61 14.87
N GLY A 224 0.49 -4.41 15.24
CA GLY A 224 0.25 -4.08 16.64
C GLY A 224 -0.97 -4.82 17.18
N LEU A 225 -0.92 -5.27 18.43
CA LEU A 225 -2.08 -5.79 19.16
C LEU A 225 -2.44 -4.83 20.29
N THR A 226 -3.72 -4.51 20.43
CA THR A 226 -4.27 -3.85 21.62
C THR A 226 -5.67 -4.38 21.94
N GLY A 227 -6.25 -3.99 23.08
CA GLY A 227 -7.64 -4.23 23.41
C GLY A 227 -8.59 -3.37 22.55
N ALA A 228 -9.87 -3.73 22.50
CA ALA A 228 -10.87 -2.90 21.84
C ALA A 228 -12.12 -2.69 22.70
N VAL A 229 -12.65 -1.46 22.67
CA VAL A 229 -13.96 -1.13 23.25
C VAL A 229 -15.00 -1.24 22.14
N ILE A 230 -16.01 -2.08 22.35
CA ILE A 230 -17.12 -2.26 21.40
C ILE A 230 -18.26 -1.31 21.79
N HIS A 231 -18.44 -0.26 21.00
CA HIS A 231 -19.49 0.74 21.20
C HIS A 231 -20.87 0.21 20.82
N LYS A 232 -20.95 -0.52 19.72
CA LYS A 232 -22.23 -1.04 19.20
C LYS A 232 -22.04 -2.26 18.31
N VAL A 233 -23.03 -3.14 18.31
CA VAL A 233 -23.21 -4.14 17.25
C VAL A 233 -24.34 -3.67 16.35
N VAL A 234 -24.03 -3.43 15.08
CA VAL A 234 -24.98 -2.95 14.08
C VAL A 234 -25.63 -4.15 13.40
N ARG A 235 -26.96 -4.16 13.39
CA ARG A 235 -27.74 -5.16 12.66
C ARG A 235 -27.66 -4.83 11.16
N SER A 236 -27.57 -5.87 10.34
CA SER A 236 -27.51 -5.74 8.88
C SER A 236 -28.24 -6.91 8.25
N LEU A 237 -28.87 -6.67 7.10
CA LEU A 237 -29.52 -7.70 6.30
C LEU A 237 -28.51 -8.60 5.58
N VAL A 238 -27.26 -8.13 5.42
CA VAL A 238 -26.18 -8.87 4.76
C VAL A 238 -25.34 -9.59 5.81
N MET A 239 -24.77 -8.87 6.77
CA MET A 239 -24.04 -9.45 7.90
C MET A 239 -23.92 -8.43 9.04
N PRO A 240 -24.40 -8.71 10.26
CA PRO A 240 -24.19 -7.84 11.41
C PRO A 240 -22.71 -7.55 11.65
N PHE A 241 -22.35 -6.40 12.24
CA PHE A 241 -20.94 -6.05 12.47
C PHE A 241 -20.70 -5.24 13.74
N LYS A 242 -19.51 -5.38 14.34
CA LYS A 242 -19.08 -4.58 15.49
C LYS A 242 -18.56 -3.21 15.03
N VAL A 243 -18.89 -2.17 15.79
CA VAL A 243 -18.29 -0.83 15.73
C VAL A 243 -17.62 -0.60 17.07
N GLY A 244 -16.34 -0.26 17.03
CA GLY A 244 -15.51 -0.13 18.22
C GLY A 244 -14.33 0.81 17.99
N SER A 245 -13.57 1.05 19.05
CA SER A 245 -12.30 1.77 18.99
C SER A 245 -11.19 0.94 19.63
N PRO A 246 -9.96 0.98 19.09
CA PRO A 246 -8.82 0.41 19.78
C PRO A 246 -8.57 1.17 21.09
N ILE A 247 -8.04 0.46 22.08
CA ILE A 247 -7.53 1.07 23.31
C ILE A 247 -6.15 1.69 23.02
N SER A 248 -5.85 2.81 23.68
CA SER A 248 -4.57 3.50 23.53
C SER A 248 -3.38 2.58 23.85
N GLY A 249 -2.29 2.74 23.12
CA GLY A 249 -1.08 1.93 23.25
C GLY A 249 -1.08 0.64 22.43
N THR A 250 -0.02 -0.13 22.61
CA THR A 250 0.20 -1.44 21.97
C THR A 250 0.63 -2.41 23.07
N LEU A 251 -0.16 -3.47 23.24
CA LEU A 251 0.01 -4.49 24.28
C LEU A 251 0.79 -5.70 23.78
N GLY A 252 0.92 -5.87 22.47
CA GLY A 252 1.61 -6.98 21.86
C GLY A 252 1.90 -6.76 20.38
N VAL A 253 2.54 -7.76 19.77
CA VAL A 253 2.82 -7.83 18.33
C VAL A 253 2.31 -9.15 17.78
N VAL A 254 1.63 -9.09 16.66
CA VAL A 254 1.34 -10.25 15.81
C VAL A 254 2.59 -10.57 15.02
N THR A 255 3.13 -11.76 15.19
CA THR A 255 4.30 -12.26 14.45
C THR A 255 3.93 -13.22 13.33
N GLN A 256 2.74 -13.83 13.40
CA GLN A 256 2.25 -14.79 12.44
C GLN A 256 0.84 -14.41 11.95
N ASP A 257 0.67 -14.29 10.64
CA ASP A 257 -0.62 -14.08 9.97
C ASP A 257 -0.80 -15.13 8.87
N ARG A 258 -1.41 -16.26 9.25
CA ARG A 258 -1.48 -17.50 8.46
C ARG A 258 -2.92 -17.84 8.14
N GLU A 259 -3.13 -18.85 7.30
CA GLU A 259 -4.47 -19.31 6.89
C GLU A 259 -5.39 -19.65 8.08
N ARG A 260 -4.83 -20.10 9.19
CA ARG A 260 -5.60 -20.55 10.36
C ARG A 260 -5.87 -19.47 11.40
N GLY A 261 -5.27 -18.29 11.26
CA GLY A 261 -5.38 -17.25 12.29
C GLY A 261 -4.15 -16.38 12.39
N VAL A 262 -4.17 -15.56 13.43
CA VAL A 262 -3.03 -14.73 13.82
C VAL A 262 -2.50 -15.18 15.18
N ALA A 263 -1.19 -15.12 15.35
CA ALA A 263 -0.53 -15.42 16.61
C ALA A 263 0.62 -14.44 16.88
N GLY A 264 0.99 -14.31 18.14
CA GLY A 264 2.06 -13.41 18.54
C GLY A 264 2.29 -13.37 20.03
N TYR A 265 2.90 -12.28 20.47
CA TYR A 265 3.43 -12.11 21.82
C TYR A 265 2.91 -10.82 22.43
N PHE A 266 2.49 -10.91 23.69
CA PHE A 266 2.27 -9.73 24.52
C PHE A 266 3.60 -9.17 25.03
N GLY A 267 3.58 -7.92 25.51
CA GLY A 267 4.76 -7.23 26.06
C GLY A 267 5.82 -6.82 25.03
N ARG A 268 5.62 -7.20 23.76
CA ARG A 268 6.43 -6.78 22.60
C ARG A 268 5.67 -5.75 21.77
N SER A 269 6.40 -4.90 21.04
CA SER A 269 5.84 -3.97 20.06
C SER A 269 6.39 -4.28 18.67
N PRO A 270 5.62 -4.03 17.60
CA PRO A 270 6.19 -3.88 16.26
C PRO A 270 7.31 -2.84 16.23
N ASP A 271 8.23 -3.01 15.29
CA ASP A 271 9.20 -2.00 14.89
C ASP A 271 8.51 -0.89 14.07
N TRP A 272 7.68 -0.09 14.74
CA TRP A 272 6.86 0.95 14.11
C TRP A 272 7.70 1.91 13.27
N ILE A 273 7.20 2.20 12.05
CA ILE A 273 7.76 3.25 11.21
C ILE A 273 7.07 4.56 11.54
N GLU A 274 7.83 5.53 12.04
CA GLU A 274 7.29 6.84 12.36
C GLU A 274 7.11 7.68 11.08
N LEU A 275 5.87 8.03 10.74
CA LEU A 275 5.52 8.87 9.61
C LEU A 275 5.15 10.28 10.10
N ARG A 276 5.86 11.28 9.58
CA ARG A 276 5.57 12.70 9.79
C ARG A 276 5.23 13.35 8.46
N VAL A 277 4.02 13.88 8.36
CA VAL A 277 3.60 14.62 7.17
C VAL A 277 3.30 16.06 7.56
N THR A 278 3.96 16.98 6.88
CA THR A 278 3.69 18.41 6.93
C THR A 278 3.13 18.86 5.59
N ALA A 279 2.03 19.60 5.59
CA ALA A 279 1.51 20.22 4.38
C ALA A 279 0.94 21.61 4.66
N ASP A 280 1.17 22.52 3.73
CA ASP A 280 0.55 23.84 3.71
C ASP A 280 0.20 24.25 2.28
N ALA A 281 -0.63 25.28 2.17
CA ALA A 281 -1.00 25.83 0.88
C ALA A 281 -1.13 27.34 0.91
N ASP A 282 -0.65 28.00 -0.16
CA ASP A 282 -0.74 29.45 -0.36
C ASP A 282 -2.19 29.97 -0.24
N SER A 283 -3.16 29.14 -0.62
CA SER A 283 -4.56 29.54 -0.72
C SER A 283 -5.32 29.57 0.61
N THR A 284 -4.80 28.94 1.67
CA THR A 284 -5.57 28.66 2.88
C THR A 284 -4.87 29.11 4.17
N GLN A 285 -3.57 29.47 4.15
CA GLN A 285 -2.74 29.65 5.36
C GLN A 285 -2.83 28.47 6.36
N ASN A 286 -3.39 27.33 5.92
CA ASN A 286 -3.68 26.18 6.75
C ASN A 286 -2.46 25.28 6.76
N TYR A 287 -1.60 25.50 7.74
CA TYR A 287 -0.56 24.54 8.11
C TYR A 287 -1.22 23.29 8.72
N ARG A 288 -0.85 22.11 8.21
CA ARG A 288 -1.26 20.82 8.74
C ARG A 288 -0.03 19.98 9.03
N PHE A 289 -0.04 19.36 10.20
CA PHE A 289 0.94 18.37 10.62
C PHE A 289 0.18 17.13 11.07
N THR A 290 0.61 15.98 10.60
CA THR A 290 0.04 14.68 10.95
C THR A 290 1.19 13.75 11.32
N LYS A 291 1.13 13.15 12.51
CA LYS A 291 2.04 12.09 12.95
C LYS A 291 1.28 10.77 13.07
N ALA A 292 1.82 9.73 12.46
CA ALA A 292 1.29 8.38 12.56
C ALA A 292 2.43 7.35 12.60
N ASP A 293 2.21 6.24 13.30
CA ASP A 293 3.09 5.08 13.28
C ASP A 293 2.47 4.02 12.36
N VAL A 294 3.26 3.50 11.42
CA VAL A 294 2.82 2.52 10.40
C VAL A 294 3.53 1.19 10.64
N VAL A 295 2.82 0.07 10.47
CA VAL A 295 3.43 -1.27 10.59
C VAL A 295 4.57 -1.46 9.58
N PRO A 296 5.69 -2.12 9.94
CA PRO A 296 6.85 -2.30 9.08
C PRO A 296 6.65 -3.45 8.08
N ASP A 297 5.65 -3.34 7.21
CA ASP A 297 5.39 -4.29 6.13
C ASP A 297 5.69 -3.64 4.77
N SER A 298 6.62 -4.23 3.99
CA SER A 298 7.12 -3.67 2.73
C SER A 298 6.03 -3.41 1.68
N SER A 299 4.90 -4.13 1.77
CA SER A 299 3.75 -3.95 0.88
C SER A 299 2.77 -2.89 1.41
N LEU A 300 2.62 -2.76 2.73
CA LEU A 300 1.67 -1.83 3.34
C LEU A 300 2.23 -0.42 3.52
N VAL A 301 3.53 -0.30 3.84
CA VAL A 301 4.17 1.00 4.14
C VAL A 301 3.99 2.03 3.02
N PRO A 302 4.26 1.72 1.72
CA PRO A 302 4.05 2.69 0.65
C PRO A 302 2.60 3.15 0.54
N MET A 303 1.65 2.21 0.65
CA MET A 303 0.22 2.49 0.54
C MET A 303 -0.29 3.32 1.73
N LEU A 304 -0.05 2.87 2.96
CA LEU A 304 -0.54 3.52 4.17
C LEU A 304 0.07 4.92 4.33
N SER A 305 1.36 5.08 4.02
CA SER A 305 2.02 6.39 4.05
C SER A 305 1.43 7.35 3.02
N ALA A 306 1.15 6.86 1.81
CA ALA A 306 0.49 7.67 0.78
C ALA A 306 -0.92 8.11 1.18
N LEU A 307 -1.68 7.27 1.89
CA LEU A 307 -3.02 7.61 2.36
C LEU A 307 -3.01 8.70 3.44
N VAL A 308 -2.11 8.60 4.42
CA VAL A 308 -1.93 9.61 5.47
C VAL A 308 -1.43 10.92 4.86
N ALA A 309 -0.48 10.86 3.94
CA ALA A 309 0.03 12.04 3.25
C ALA A 309 -1.04 12.72 2.39
N LEU A 310 -1.86 11.93 1.69
CA LEU A 310 -2.95 12.44 0.86
C LEU A 310 -3.95 13.20 1.69
N ASP A 311 -4.40 12.61 2.79
CA ASP A 311 -5.35 13.24 3.70
C ASP A 311 -4.81 14.55 4.30
N THR A 312 -3.52 14.56 4.66
CA THR A 312 -2.85 15.75 5.21
C THR A 312 -2.80 16.89 4.18
N ILE A 313 -2.42 16.57 2.93
CA ILE A 313 -2.37 17.55 1.82
C ILE A 313 -3.78 18.05 1.46
N ASP A 314 -4.77 17.16 1.41
CA ASP A 314 -6.16 17.55 1.12
C ASP A 314 -6.71 18.50 2.20
N LYS A 315 -6.46 18.21 3.48
CA LYS A 315 -6.87 19.10 4.60
C LYS A 315 -6.13 20.43 4.63
N ALA A 316 -4.89 20.48 4.16
CA ALA A 316 -4.13 21.73 4.04
C ALA A 316 -4.66 22.59 2.87
N THR A 317 -4.93 21.95 1.74
CA THR A 317 -5.34 22.64 0.50
C THR A 317 -6.82 23.02 0.46
N ASP A 318 -7.68 22.32 1.21
CA ASP A 318 -9.14 22.49 1.24
C ASP A 318 -9.79 22.49 -0.16
N ARG A 319 -9.23 21.69 -1.07
CA ARG A 319 -9.73 21.51 -2.44
C ARG A 319 -9.12 20.27 -3.09
N ILE A 320 -9.78 19.82 -4.16
CA ILE A 320 -9.21 18.86 -5.10
C ILE A 320 -9.03 19.60 -6.43
N GLY A 321 -7.87 19.47 -7.06
CA GLY A 321 -7.66 20.09 -8.36
C GLY A 321 -6.20 20.26 -8.76
N GLU A 322 -6.01 20.99 -9.85
CA GLU A 322 -4.69 21.33 -10.37
C GLU A 322 -3.84 22.14 -9.40
N GLY A 323 -2.53 22.11 -9.57
CA GLY A 323 -1.62 22.91 -8.75
C GLY A 323 -0.17 22.55 -8.98
N THR A 324 0.69 23.34 -8.36
CA THR A 324 2.12 23.04 -8.22
C THR A 324 2.42 22.71 -6.76
N ALA A 325 3.22 21.70 -6.51
CA ALA A 325 3.73 21.34 -5.20
C ALA A 325 5.26 21.47 -5.18
N GLU A 326 5.81 22.08 -4.13
CA GLU A 326 7.20 21.85 -3.73
C GLU A 326 7.17 20.76 -2.67
N LEU A 327 7.72 19.60 -2.99
CA LEU A 327 7.64 18.39 -2.19
C LEU A 327 9.05 18.01 -1.75
N SER A 328 9.25 17.78 -0.46
CA SER A 328 10.48 17.19 0.07
C SER A 328 10.16 15.95 0.90
N TRP A 329 11.04 14.97 0.86
CA TRP A 329 10.89 13.75 1.63
C TRP A 329 12.24 13.19 2.05
N LYS A 330 12.23 12.54 3.21
CA LYS A 330 13.40 11.94 3.84
C LYS A 330 13.04 10.60 4.44
N PHE A 331 13.82 9.57 4.11
CA PHE A 331 13.69 8.22 4.64
C PHE A 331 14.90 7.92 5.51
N ILE A 332 14.66 7.45 6.72
CA ILE A 332 15.69 7.17 7.72
C ILE A 332 15.68 5.67 8.02
N SER A 333 16.86 5.07 8.09
CA SER A 333 17.09 3.68 8.42
C SER A 333 18.15 3.61 9.51
N ASN A 334 17.84 3.01 10.66
CA ASN A 334 18.76 2.88 11.81
C ASN A 334 19.48 4.20 12.17
N ASP A 335 18.72 5.29 12.28
CA ASP A 335 19.18 6.66 12.57
C ASP A 335 20.09 7.31 11.51
N GLU A 336 20.29 6.65 10.36
CA GLU A 336 21.01 7.19 9.21
C GLU A 336 20.06 7.60 8.08
N VAL A 337 20.42 8.67 7.37
CA VAL A 337 19.63 9.15 6.22
C VAL A 337 19.84 8.24 5.03
N LEU A 338 18.83 7.42 4.71
CA LEU A 338 18.87 6.55 3.55
C LEU A 338 18.72 7.37 2.27
N ILE A 339 17.66 8.18 2.19
CA ILE A 339 17.37 9.06 1.04
C ILE A 339 16.80 10.39 1.54
N GLU A 340 17.25 11.49 0.95
CA GLU A 340 16.68 12.83 1.14
C GLU A 340 16.57 13.53 -0.22
N ARG A 341 15.36 13.97 -0.57
CA ARG A 341 15.06 14.54 -1.89
C ARG A 341 14.02 15.66 -1.77
N ASP A 342 14.05 16.58 -2.73
CA ASP A 342 13.09 17.65 -2.92
C ASP A 342 12.77 17.80 -4.41
N ASP A 343 11.54 18.13 -4.81
CA ASP A 343 11.23 18.40 -6.21
C ASP A 343 9.98 19.27 -6.34
N VAL A 344 9.75 19.79 -7.54
CA VAL A 344 8.59 20.60 -7.90
C VAL A 344 7.72 19.86 -8.90
N PHE A 345 6.49 19.55 -8.49
CA PHE A 345 5.52 18.85 -9.32
C PHE A 345 4.41 19.79 -9.77
N TYR A 346 3.93 19.63 -11.00
CA TYR A 346 2.67 20.23 -11.45
C TYR A 346 1.74 19.14 -11.96
N SER A 347 0.49 19.20 -11.51
CA SER A 347 -0.60 18.36 -11.98
C SER A 347 -1.73 19.25 -12.49
N GLY A 348 -2.26 18.93 -13.67
CA GLY A 348 -3.41 19.63 -14.27
C GLY A 348 -4.76 19.11 -13.79
N SER A 349 -4.79 18.06 -12.97
CA SER A 349 -6.02 17.45 -12.46
C SER A 349 -6.00 17.37 -10.94
N ASP A 350 -4.94 16.83 -10.36
CA ASP A 350 -4.88 16.49 -8.95
C ASP A 350 -3.43 16.52 -8.45
N ILE A 351 -3.06 17.60 -7.76
CA ILE A 351 -1.70 17.78 -7.26
C ILE A 351 -1.40 16.90 -6.04
N ALA A 352 -2.40 16.61 -5.20
CA ALA A 352 -2.19 15.81 -4.00
C ALA A 352 -1.85 14.36 -4.35
N VAL A 353 -2.59 13.75 -5.29
CA VAL A 353 -2.29 12.39 -5.80
C VAL A 353 -0.93 12.33 -6.48
N ALA A 354 -0.56 13.37 -7.25
CA ALA A 354 0.74 13.40 -7.90
C ALA A 354 1.91 13.38 -6.88
N CYS A 355 1.78 14.12 -5.77
CA CYS A 355 2.80 14.15 -4.71
C CYS A 355 2.94 12.78 -4.03
N VAL A 356 1.84 12.22 -3.54
CA VAL A 356 1.89 10.97 -2.77
C VAL A 356 2.29 9.77 -3.62
N THR A 357 2.00 9.80 -4.93
CA THR A 357 2.42 8.74 -5.85
C THR A 357 3.93 8.72 -6.03
N GLU A 358 4.60 9.89 -6.11
CA GLU A 358 6.06 9.92 -6.24
C GLU A 358 6.75 9.29 -5.02
N VAL A 359 6.31 9.67 -3.82
CA VAL A 359 6.87 9.14 -2.57
C VAL A 359 6.58 7.64 -2.44
N ALA A 360 5.37 7.20 -2.78
CA ALA A 360 4.99 5.79 -2.76
C ALA A 360 5.79 4.94 -3.76
N ASP A 361 5.93 5.40 -5.01
CA ASP A 361 6.71 4.70 -6.04
C ASP A 361 8.19 4.56 -5.59
N MET A 362 8.76 5.57 -4.91
CA MET A 362 10.12 5.49 -4.38
C MET A 362 10.23 4.52 -3.19
N LEU A 363 9.30 4.57 -2.23
CA LEU A 363 9.26 3.64 -1.10
C LEU A 363 9.11 2.19 -1.55
N GLU A 364 8.20 1.94 -2.50
CA GLU A 364 7.95 0.60 -3.05
C GLU A 364 9.21 0.02 -3.69
N LEU A 365 9.94 0.82 -4.48
CA LEU A 365 11.18 0.37 -5.11
C LEU A 365 12.30 0.07 -4.10
N ILE A 366 12.43 0.88 -3.05
CA ILE A 366 13.46 0.69 -2.02
C ILE A 366 13.13 -0.55 -1.18
N LEU A 367 11.90 -0.67 -0.69
CA LEU A 367 11.50 -1.75 0.21
C LEU A 367 11.42 -3.12 -0.50
N ASN A 368 11.16 -3.14 -1.80
CA ASN A 368 11.08 -4.37 -2.61
C ASN A 368 12.27 -4.54 -3.57
N ASN A 369 13.43 -3.93 -3.23
CA ASN A 369 14.64 -4.09 -4.03
C ASN A 369 15.15 -5.54 -4.02
N GLU A 370 15.90 -5.94 -5.04
CA GLU A 370 16.39 -7.31 -5.20
C GLU A 370 17.74 -7.59 -4.51
N PHE A 371 18.39 -6.57 -3.93
CA PHE A 371 19.78 -6.65 -3.48
C PHE A 371 19.89 -6.98 -1.98
N LYS A 372 19.18 -6.24 -1.13
CA LYS A 372 19.27 -6.37 0.32
C LYS A 372 17.97 -5.92 0.98
N GLU A 373 17.58 -6.58 2.06
CA GLU A 373 16.50 -6.08 2.91
C GLU A 373 16.86 -4.70 3.50
N VAL A 374 15.88 -3.79 3.46
CA VAL A 374 16.01 -2.42 3.96
C VAL A 374 14.91 -2.17 4.97
N THR A 375 15.29 -1.81 6.19
CA THR A 375 14.38 -1.34 7.23
C THR A 375 14.28 0.18 7.18
N ILE A 376 13.11 0.74 7.44
CA ILE A 376 12.89 2.18 7.55
C ILE A 376 12.34 2.43 8.95
N SER A 377 12.98 3.33 9.71
CA SER A 377 12.51 3.72 11.04
C SER A 377 11.65 4.99 11.01
N GLN A 378 11.91 5.90 10.07
CA GLN A 378 11.18 7.15 9.96
C GLN A 378 11.02 7.64 8.51
N LEU A 379 9.86 8.24 8.24
CA LEU A 379 9.46 8.86 6.99
C LEU A 379 9.02 10.31 7.25
N ASP A 380 9.76 11.28 6.73
CA ASP A 380 9.35 12.68 6.74
C ASP A 380 8.91 13.11 5.34
N ILE A 381 7.74 13.72 5.24
CA ILE A 381 7.18 14.26 4.00
C ILE A 381 6.73 15.69 4.25
N THR A 382 7.20 16.64 3.46
CA THR A 382 6.79 18.05 3.53
C THR A 382 6.32 18.54 2.17
N ALA A 383 5.12 19.12 2.10
CA ALA A 383 4.51 19.58 0.85
C ALA A 383 4.00 21.02 0.96
N HIS A 384 4.53 21.91 0.13
CA HIS A 384 4.04 23.28 -0.05
C HIS A 384 3.23 23.39 -1.34
N ILE A 385 1.93 23.65 -1.24
CA ILE A 385 1.01 23.61 -2.40
C ILE A 385 0.60 25.02 -2.84
N SER A 386 0.76 25.28 -4.14
CA SER A 386 0.29 26.52 -4.78
C SER A 386 -0.70 26.24 -5.90
N ARG A 387 -1.67 27.14 -6.08
CA ARG A 387 -2.56 27.13 -7.27
C ARG A 387 -1.83 27.61 -8.53
N ARG A 388 -0.70 28.32 -8.39
CA ARG A 388 0.01 28.88 -9.53
C ARG A 388 0.63 27.76 -10.35
N ARG A 389 0.33 27.71 -11.65
CA ARG A 389 1.00 26.80 -12.59
C ARG A 389 2.43 27.24 -12.83
N ARG A 390 3.41 26.49 -12.30
CA ARG A 390 4.85 26.75 -12.47
C ARG A 390 5.46 25.77 -13.46
N THR A 391 5.03 25.84 -14.71
CA THR A 391 5.57 25.03 -15.81
C THR A 391 6.27 25.90 -16.83
N ALA A 392 7.24 25.34 -17.55
CA ALA A 392 7.86 25.99 -18.69
C ALA A 392 7.99 25.02 -19.87
N ARG A 393 7.96 25.55 -21.09
CA ARG A 393 8.16 24.79 -22.33
C ARG A 393 9.51 25.11 -22.93
N VAL A 394 10.28 24.09 -23.30
CA VAL A 394 11.47 24.25 -24.14
C VAL A 394 11.00 24.51 -25.58
N CYS A 395 11.32 25.68 -26.12
CA CYS A 395 10.83 26.13 -27.43
C CYS A 395 11.86 25.97 -28.54
N LYS A 396 13.12 26.29 -28.25
CA LYS A 396 14.19 26.31 -29.25
C LYS A 396 15.53 25.98 -28.61
N ILE A 397 16.38 25.29 -29.36
CA ILE A 397 17.80 25.14 -29.06
C ILE A 397 18.63 25.70 -30.21
N GLU A 398 19.62 26.53 -29.88
CA GLU A 398 20.57 27.10 -30.84
C GLU A 398 21.99 26.82 -30.36
N VAL A 399 22.83 26.35 -31.27
CA VAL A 399 24.24 26.07 -30.97
C VAL A 399 25.14 27.08 -31.65
N ALA A 400 26.19 27.53 -30.96
CA ALA A 400 27.14 28.50 -31.52
C ALA A 400 27.94 27.94 -32.70
N LYS A 401 28.25 26.64 -32.67
CA LYS A 401 28.99 25.93 -33.73
C LYS A 401 28.31 24.60 -34.02
N ARG A 402 28.10 24.30 -35.31
CA ARG A 402 27.54 23.00 -35.77
C ARG A 402 28.58 21.89 -35.88
N TRP A 403 29.86 22.27 -35.98
CA TRP A 403 31.00 21.35 -36.01
C TRP A 403 31.84 21.61 -34.76
N VAL A 404 32.09 20.56 -34.00
CA VAL A 404 32.86 20.58 -32.75
C VAL A 404 33.79 19.37 -32.73
N LYS A 405 34.98 19.51 -32.15
CA LYS A 405 35.91 18.40 -31.99
C LYS A 405 35.63 17.66 -30.68
N PRO A 406 35.96 16.36 -30.58
CA PRO A 406 35.95 15.66 -29.31
C PRO A 406 36.79 16.40 -28.26
N GLY A 407 36.24 16.62 -27.07
CA GLY A 407 36.87 17.40 -26.00
C GLY A 407 36.54 18.90 -25.98
N ASP A 408 35.99 19.47 -27.07
CA ASP A 408 35.59 20.87 -27.14
C ASP A 408 34.38 21.18 -26.24
N SER A 409 34.18 22.46 -25.94
CA SER A 409 33.00 22.96 -25.23
C SER A 409 31.99 23.56 -26.22
N LEU A 410 30.81 22.96 -26.29
CA LEU A 410 29.68 23.42 -27.09
C LEU A 410 28.79 24.35 -26.26
N GLN A 411 28.68 25.62 -26.66
CA GLN A 411 27.70 26.52 -26.09
C GLN A 411 26.35 26.39 -26.81
N ALA A 412 25.32 26.05 -26.04
CA ALA A 412 23.93 26.00 -26.48
C ALA A 412 23.12 27.11 -25.79
N LYS A 413 22.30 27.82 -26.56
CA LYS A 413 21.26 28.71 -26.09
C LYS A 413 19.93 27.98 -26.17
N VAL A 414 19.29 27.77 -25.04
CA VAL A 414 17.97 27.14 -24.97
C VAL A 414 16.95 28.21 -24.60
N THR A 415 15.99 28.43 -25.49
CA THR A 415 14.86 29.34 -25.24
C THR A 415 13.77 28.57 -24.51
N VAL A 416 13.48 29.00 -23.30
CA VAL A 416 12.46 28.43 -22.43
C VAL A 416 11.35 29.46 -22.25
N GLN A 417 10.11 29.03 -22.44
CA GLN A 417 8.91 29.84 -22.32
C GLN A 417 8.15 29.42 -21.05
N PRO A 418 8.28 30.15 -19.93
CA PRO A 418 7.46 29.90 -18.76
C PRO A 418 5.98 30.19 -19.07
N PHE A 419 5.09 29.49 -18.38
CA PHE A 419 3.65 29.65 -18.58
C PHE A 419 3.21 31.10 -18.32
N ARG A 420 2.65 31.75 -19.34
CA ARG A 420 2.17 33.15 -19.31
C ARG A 420 3.23 34.19 -18.89
N LYS A 421 4.52 33.97 -19.20
CA LYS A 421 5.60 34.97 -19.03
C LYS A 421 6.42 35.10 -20.29
N SER A 422 7.27 36.11 -20.43
CA SER A 422 8.15 36.23 -21.59
C SER A 422 9.19 35.11 -21.67
N ALA A 423 9.61 34.77 -22.89
CA ALA A 423 10.65 33.77 -23.12
C ALA A 423 11.98 34.19 -22.47
N VAL A 424 12.70 33.22 -21.91
CA VAL A 424 14.01 33.41 -21.30
C VAL A 424 15.02 32.51 -22.01
N ILE A 425 16.19 33.06 -22.33
CA ILE A 425 17.30 32.29 -22.94
C ILE A 425 18.24 31.81 -21.83
N LYS A 426 18.41 30.49 -21.73
CA LYS A 426 19.40 29.85 -20.86
C LYS A 426 20.62 29.46 -21.70
N LYS A 427 21.79 29.94 -21.31
CA LYS A 427 23.07 29.57 -21.93
C LYS A 427 23.65 28.40 -21.16
N ILE A 428 23.88 27.27 -21.82
CA ILE A 428 24.42 26.06 -21.23
C ILE A 428 25.65 25.65 -22.02
N SER A 429 26.70 25.27 -21.31
CA SER A 429 27.96 24.82 -21.90
C SER A 429 28.10 23.32 -21.70
N LEU A 430 28.17 22.57 -22.79
CA LEU A 430 28.31 21.11 -22.80
C LEU A 430 29.73 20.74 -23.25
N ARG A 431 30.46 19.96 -22.45
CA ARG A 431 31.75 19.43 -22.86
C ARG A 431 31.56 18.14 -23.67
N ILE A 432 32.07 18.12 -24.90
CA ILE A 432 31.96 16.96 -25.77
C ILE A 432 32.92 15.86 -25.29
N PRO A 433 32.47 14.62 -25.07
CA PRO A 433 33.35 13.52 -24.68
C PRO A 433 34.47 13.30 -25.70
N LYS A 434 35.69 12.99 -25.23
CA LYS A 434 36.84 12.73 -26.12
C LYS A 434 36.66 11.47 -26.97
N GLY A 435 35.89 10.49 -26.49
CA GLY A 435 35.66 9.20 -27.16
C GLY A 435 34.36 9.13 -27.98
N ILE A 436 33.74 10.26 -28.32
CA ILE A 436 32.51 10.26 -29.13
C ILE A 436 32.80 9.80 -30.57
N SER A 437 31.89 9.02 -31.17
CA SER A 437 32.00 8.59 -32.57
C SER A 437 31.98 9.80 -33.50
N ILE A 438 32.86 9.81 -34.50
CA ILE A 438 32.89 10.85 -35.52
C ILE A 438 31.66 10.68 -36.41
N GLY A 439 30.80 11.69 -36.48
CA GLY A 439 29.60 11.63 -37.30
C GLY A 439 28.53 12.62 -36.90
N LYS A 440 27.30 12.36 -37.34
CA LYS A 440 26.13 13.17 -36.98
C LYS A 440 25.73 12.84 -35.53
N ALA A 441 25.61 13.89 -34.72
CA ALA A 441 25.06 13.81 -33.37
C ALA A 441 23.78 14.66 -33.26
N VAL A 442 22.87 14.25 -32.38
CA VAL A 442 21.61 14.94 -32.10
C VAL A 442 21.68 15.50 -30.68
N LEU A 443 21.50 16.82 -30.55
CA LEU A 443 21.40 17.48 -29.25
C LEU A 443 19.93 17.71 -28.92
N ILE A 444 19.48 17.18 -27.79
CA ILE A 444 18.10 17.28 -27.30
C ILE A 444 18.13 18.08 -26.00
N ALA A 445 17.24 19.07 -25.88
CA ALA A 445 17.00 19.78 -24.62
C ALA A 445 15.59 19.49 -24.12
N TYR A 446 15.45 19.11 -22.86
CA TYR A 446 14.16 18.82 -22.24
C TYR A 446 14.19 19.09 -20.73
N GLY A 447 13.00 19.22 -20.13
CA GLY A 447 12.82 19.18 -18.68
C GLY A 447 12.18 17.86 -18.24
N ARG A 448 12.13 17.60 -16.93
CA ARG A 448 11.61 16.33 -16.41
C ARG A 448 10.11 16.13 -16.59
N TRP A 449 9.33 17.22 -16.59
CA TRP A 449 7.87 17.15 -16.61
C TRP A 449 7.35 16.36 -17.81
N GLY A 450 6.61 15.27 -17.53
CA GLY A 450 6.09 14.34 -18.54
C GLY A 450 6.93 13.07 -18.73
N ARG A 451 8.11 12.95 -18.11
CA ARG A 451 8.82 11.67 -17.98
C ARG A 451 8.53 11.03 -16.61
N PRO A 452 8.32 9.71 -16.54
CA PRO A 452 8.20 9.02 -15.26
C PRO A 452 9.50 9.17 -14.47
N SER A 453 9.40 9.27 -13.13
CA SER A 453 10.56 9.26 -12.25
C SER A 453 11.35 7.97 -12.39
N ARG A 454 12.63 7.99 -11.99
CA ARG A 454 13.51 6.82 -12.06
C ARG A 454 12.91 5.64 -11.30
N ALA A 455 12.31 5.91 -10.14
CA ALA A 455 11.61 4.91 -9.35
C ALA A 455 10.51 4.23 -10.17
N LYS A 456 9.61 5.03 -10.75
CA LYS A 456 8.52 4.55 -11.61
C LYS A 456 8.99 3.84 -12.87
N GLN A 457 10.10 4.26 -13.48
CA GLN A 457 10.69 3.57 -14.63
C GLN A 457 11.16 2.16 -14.27
N LEU A 458 11.84 2.02 -13.13
CA LEU A 458 12.37 0.74 -12.67
C LEU A 458 11.25 -0.20 -12.23
N LEU A 459 10.22 0.30 -11.52
CA LEU A 459 9.05 -0.50 -11.16
C LEU A 459 8.26 -1.01 -12.39
N ASN A 460 8.19 -0.22 -13.46
CA ASN A 460 7.50 -0.63 -14.69
C ASN A 460 8.37 -1.44 -15.66
N ALA A 461 9.67 -1.56 -15.38
CA ALA A 461 10.58 -2.31 -16.23
C ALA A 461 10.30 -3.80 -16.12
N ARG A 462 9.80 -4.40 -17.21
CA ARG A 462 9.56 -5.86 -17.29
C ARG A 462 10.80 -6.66 -17.70
N THR A 463 11.83 -5.98 -18.18
CA THR A 463 13.11 -6.55 -18.62
C THR A 463 14.26 -5.66 -18.15
N THR A 464 15.47 -6.21 -18.11
CA THR A 464 16.69 -5.50 -17.71
C THR A 464 16.85 -4.25 -18.58
N VAL A 465 16.51 -3.08 -18.01
CA VAL A 465 16.80 -1.80 -18.65
C VAL A 465 18.30 -1.71 -18.80
N ALA A 466 18.80 -1.24 -19.95
CA ALA A 466 20.19 -0.84 -20.04
C ALA A 466 20.45 0.17 -18.90
N LYS A 467 21.34 -0.18 -17.96
CA LYS A 467 21.61 0.53 -16.67
C LYS A 467 20.67 0.20 -15.49
N PHE A 468 20.08 -0.99 -15.42
CA PHE A 468 19.53 -1.47 -14.15
C PHE A 468 20.65 -1.48 -13.08
N PRO A 469 20.41 -0.99 -11.85
CA PRO A 469 21.42 -0.99 -10.79
C PRO A 469 21.88 -2.41 -10.47
N ARG A 470 23.13 -2.59 -10.07
CA ARG A 470 23.69 -3.91 -9.70
C ARG A 470 23.76 -4.13 -8.19
N THR A 471 23.62 -3.04 -7.42
CA THR A 471 23.66 -3.06 -5.97
C THR A 471 22.64 -2.07 -5.40
N LEU A 472 22.32 -2.24 -4.11
CA LEU A 472 21.46 -1.28 -3.40
C LEU A 472 22.08 0.13 -3.42
N GLU A 473 23.38 0.27 -3.22
CA GLU A 473 24.02 1.60 -3.22
C GLU A 473 23.97 2.25 -4.61
N GLU A 474 24.13 1.47 -5.69
CA GLU A 474 23.92 2.00 -7.04
C GLU A 474 22.47 2.45 -7.28
N LEU A 475 21.49 1.71 -6.76
CA LEU A 475 20.07 2.08 -6.82
C LEU A 475 19.84 3.40 -6.06
N LEU A 476 20.27 3.46 -4.80
CA LEU A 476 20.12 4.66 -3.96
C LEU A 476 20.82 5.86 -4.58
N GLN A 477 22.02 5.68 -5.12
CA GLN A 477 22.76 6.74 -5.81
C GLN A 477 22.03 7.23 -7.07
N GLN A 478 21.43 6.34 -7.86
CA GLN A 478 20.62 6.73 -9.02
C GLN A 478 19.39 7.55 -8.58
N LEU A 479 18.72 7.18 -7.49
CA LEU A 479 17.59 7.94 -6.94
C LEU A 479 18.04 9.30 -6.39
N ARG A 480 19.16 9.36 -5.66
CA ARG A 480 19.74 10.59 -5.08
C ARG A 480 20.29 11.56 -6.12
N THR A 481 20.74 11.07 -7.28
CA THR A 481 21.31 11.90 -8.36
C THR A 481 20.34 12.16 -9.49
N GLU A 482 19.11 11.61 -9.42
CA GLU A 482 18.06 11.88 -10.39
C GLU A 482 17.87 13.39 -10.56
N PRO A 483 17.83 13.90 -11.81
CA PRO A 483 17.59 15.32 -12.07
C PRO A 483 16.26 15.79 -11.46
N ARG A 484 16.23 17.06 -11.04
CA ARG A 484 15.02 17.73 -10.53
C ARG A 484 14.10 18.12 -11.68
N SER A 485 12.82 18.32 -11.39
CA SER A 485 11.87 18.83 -12.39
C SER A 485 12.11 20.27 -12.81
N THR A 486 12.88 21.01 -12.01
CA THR A 486 13.35 22.36 -12.31
C THR A 486 14.60 22.38 -13.20
N ASP A 487 15.27 21.23 -13.41
CA ASP A 487 16.46 21.14 -14.23
C ASP A 487 16.15 21.17 -15.73
N LEU A 488 17.02 21.87 -16.48
CA LEU A 488 17.04 21.83 -17.93
C LEU A 488 18.18 20.93 -18.39
N ILE A 489 17.82 19.78 -18.96
CA ILE A 489 18.76 18.73 -19.33
C ILE A 489 19.08 18.84 -20.82
N LEU A 490 20.38 18.76 -21.15
CA LEU A 490 20.86 18.61 -22.53
C LEU A 490 21.48 17.24 -22.70
N GLU A 491 20.96 16.45 -23.64
CA GLU A 491 21.51 15.16 -24.01
C GLU A 491 22.05 15.17 -25.43
N LEU A 492 23.26 14.65 -25.61
CA LEU A 492 23.89 14.48 -26.91
C LEU A 492 23.88 13.00 -27.28
N TRP A 493 23.22 12.67 -28.39
CA TRP A 493 23.07 11.33 -28.93
C TRP A 493 23.90 11.21 -30.20
N SER A 494 24.97 10.41 -30.19
CA SER A 494 25.72 10.04 -31.39
C SER A 494 25.24 8.68 -31.92
N ARG A 495 25.31 8.50 -33.24
CA ARG A 495 25.08 7.20 -33.87
C ARG A 495 26.28 6.28 -33.77
#